data_AF-A0A9J6GVQ7-F1
#
_entry.id   AF-A0A9J6GVQ7-F1
#
_cell.length_a   1.000
_cell.length_b   1.000
_cell.length_c   1.000
_cell.angle_alpha   90.00
_cell.angle_beta   90.00
_cell.angle_gamma   90.00
#
_symmetry.space_group_name_H-M   'P 1'
#
loop_
_entity.id
_entity.type
_entity.pdbx_description
1 polymer ?
#
loop_
_entity_poly.entity_id
_entity_poly.type
_entity_poly.pdbx_seq_one_letter_code
_entity_poly.pdbx_strand_id
1 'polypeptide(L)'
;MYSQVYRSLPGKESTQRCTFTVHDGALLCVLPDITACFHSASFHQTQEAHLSHKANIVLLDWYLAGRVASGERWDFTRQVGIRAGWGAGVLSIFER
;
A
#
# COMPACT_ATOMS: atom_id res chain seq x y z
N MET A 1 -7.63 -5.85 -12.37
CA MET A 1 -8.71 -6.32 -11.48
C MET A 1 -8.29 -5.85 -10.10
N TYR A 2 -9.05 -4.96 -9.47
CA TYR A 2 -8.55 -4.17 -8.36
C TYR A 2 -8.83 -4.83 -7.00
N SER A 3 -8.02 -4.50 -5.99
CA SER A 3 -8.12 -5.11 -4.65
C SER A 3 -9.33 -4.57 -3.89
N GLN A 4 -10.16 -5.46 -3.35
CA GLN A 4 -11.31 -5.11 -2.51
C GLN A 4 -11.11 -5.63 -1.10
N VAL A 5 -11.14 -4.71 -0.12
CA VAL A 5 -11.08 -5.04 1.30
C VAL A 5 -12.48 -4.90 1.89
N TYR A 6 -13.03 -6.03 2.31
CA TYR A 6 -14.37 -6.13 2.87
C TYR A 6 -14.38 -5.81 4.36
N ARG A 7 -15.60 -5.68 4.91
CA ARG A 7 -15.86 -5.49 6.33
C ARG A 7 -15.04 -6.48 7.17
N SER A 8 -14.40 -5.96 8.20
CA SER A 8 -13.69 -6.76 9.19
C SER A 8 -14.60 -7.05 10.40
N LEU A 9 -14.46 -8.25 10.98
CA LEU A 9 -15.11 -8.56 12.26
C LEU A 9 -14.49 -7.70 13.37
N PRO A 10 -15.21 -7.46 14.50
CA PRO A 10 -14.67 -6.69 15.62
C PRO A 10 -13.30 -7.25 16.08
N GLY A 11 -12.30 -6.37 16.15
CA GLY A 11 -10.93 -6.73 16.54
C GLY A 11 -10.14 -7.54 15.51
N LYS A 12 -10.65 -7.70 14.28
CA LYS A 12 -9.95 -8.32 13.15
C LYS A 12 -9.52 -7.28 12.13
N GLU A 13 -8.46 -7.58 11.41
CA GLU A 13 -7.95 -6.78 10.30
C GLU A 13 -7.51 -7.65 9.14
N SER A 14 -7.60 -7.11 7.93
CA SER A 14 -6.96 -7.68 6.74
C SER A 14 -5.55 -7.10 6.65
N THR A 15 -4.56 -7.97 6.42
CA THR A 15 -3.16 -7.55 6.35
C THR A 15 -2.57 -7.84 4.97
N GLN A 16 -1.78 -6.91 4.46
CA GLN A 16 -0.96 -7.09 3.27
C GLN A 16 0.50 -6.79 3.61
N ARG A 17 1.39 -7.71 3.25
CA ARG A 17 2.83 -7.52 3.40
C ARG A 17 3.53 -7.72 2.07
N CYS A 18 4.29 -6.71 1.66
CA CYS A 18 5.10 -6.75 0.46
C CYS A 18 6.57 -6.56 0.85
N THR A 19 7.43 -7.46 0.35
CA THR A 19 8.88 -7.36 0.53
C THR A 19 9.55 -7.32 -0.83
N PHE A 20 10.44 -6.35 -1.01
CA PHE A 20 11.14 -6.10 -2.25
C PHE A 20 12.64 -6.15 -2.02
N THR A 21 13.38 -6.77 -2.95
CA THR A 21 14.83 -6.72 -2.99
C THR A 21 15.26 -6.12 -4.31
N VAL A 22 16.05 -5.04 -4.26
CA VAL A 22 16.49 -4.32 -5.45
C VAL A 22 18.02 -4.24 -5.46
N HIS A 23 18.61 -4.80 -6.50
CA HIS A 23 20.06 -4.87 -6.67
C HIS A 23 20.65 -3.61 -7.30
N ASP A 24 21.97 -3.45 -7.21
CA ASP A 24 22.68 -2.29 -7.75
C ASP A 24 22.39 -2.07 -9.23
N GLY A 25 22.12 -0.81 -9.59
CA GLY A 25 21.82 -0.42 -10.97
C GLY A 25 20.42 -0.78 -11.44
N ALA A 26 19.61 -1.46 -10.62
CA ALA A 26 18.21 -1.75 -10.94
C ALA A 26 17.27 -0.63 -10.50
N LEU A 27 16.13 -0.57 -11.18
CA LEU A 27 14.98 0.26 -10.83
C LEU A 27 13.76 -0.65 -10.64
N LEU A 28 13.08 -0.52 -9.52
CA LEU A 28 11.80 -1.16 -9.26
C LEU A 28 10.69 -0.09 -9.17
N CYS A 29 9.66 -0.22 -9.99
CA CYS A 29 8.45 0.61 -9.90
C CYS A 29 7.28 -0.27 -9.45
N VAL A 30 6.71 0.03 -8.28
CA VAL A 30 5.55 -0.66 -7.73
C VAL A 30 4.34 0.27 -7.84
N LEU A 31 3.47 -0.05 -8.80
CA LEU A 31 2.25 0.69 -9.14
C LEU A 31 1.07 -0.31 -9.09
N PRO A 32 0.58 -0.69 -7.89
CA PRO A 32 -0.46 -1.71 -7.76
C PRO A 32 -1.78 -1.19 -8.32
N ASP A 33 -2.75 -2.07 -8.64
CA ASP A 33 -4.12 -1.62 -8.93
C ASP A 33 -4.74 -0.91 -7.70
N ILE A 34 -5.76 -0.09 -7.92
CA ILE A 34 -6.39 0.69 -6.85
C ILE A 34 -6.99 -0.20 -5.76
N THR A 35 -6.83 0.19 -4.49
CA THR A 35 -7.42 -0.58 -3.40
C THR A 35 -8.69 0.10 -2.91
N ALA A 36 -9.80 -0.64 -2.89
CA ALA A 36 -11.07 -0.16 -2.36
C ALA A 36 -11.35 -0.80 -0.99
N CYS A 37 -11.41 0.02 0.05
CA CYS A 37 -11.85 -0.40 1.37
C CYS A 37 -13.35 -0.09 1.53
N PHE A 38 -14.16 -1.10 1.84
CA PHE A 38 -15.59 -0.92 2.07
C PHE A 38 -15.88 -0.54 3.51
N HIS A 39 -17.14 -0.14 3.75
CA HIS A 39 -17.62 0.20 5.09
C HIS A 39 -17.19 -0.80 6.17
N SER A 40 -16.61 -0.29 7.27
CA SER A 40 -16.10 -1.08 8.41
C SER A 40 -14.98 -2.07 8.06
N ALA A 41 -14.24 -1.85 6.96
CA ALA A 41 -12.99 -2.55 6.73
C ALA A 41 -11.90 -2.06 7.70
N SER A 42 -11.06 -2.97 8.19
CA SER A 42 -9.82 -2.65 8.89
C SER A 42 -8.67 -3.22 8.08
N PHE A 43 -7.82 -2.35 7.52
CA PHE A 43 -6.76 -2.74 6.61
C PHE A 43 -5.39 -2.25 7.07
N HIS A 44 -4.42 -3.15 7.08
CA HIS A 44 -3.04 -2.86 7.44
C HIS A 44 -2.09 -3.32 6.33
N GLN A 45 -1.37 -2.37 5.74
CA GLN A 45 -0.39 -2.66 4.69
C GLN A 45 1.02 -2.29 5.14
N THR A 46 1.96 -3.22 4.95
CA THR A 46 3.38 -3.01 5.19
C THR A 46 4.17 -3.30 3.93
N GLN A 47 4.97 -2.32 3.50
CA GLN A 47 5.91 -2.45 2.39
C GLN A 47 7.34 -2.34 2.92
N GLU A 48 8.16 -3.34 2.64
CA GLU A 48 9.56 -3.40 3.08
C GLU A 48 10.49 -3.55 1.88
N ALA A 49 11.36 -2.58 1.66
CA ALA A 49 12.31 -2.55 0.56
C ALA A 49 13.75 -2.69 1.05
N HIS A 50 14.43 -3.72 0.54
CA HIS A 50 15.84 -4.01 0.76
C HIS A 50 16.60 -3.54 -0.48
N LEU A 51 17.21 -2.36 -0.38
CA LEU A 51 17.89 -1.71 -1.50
C LEU A 51 19.40 -1.90 -1.38
N SER A 52 20.07 -2.12 -2.51
CA SER A 52 21.52 -2.01 -2.61
C SER A 52 21.93 -0.55 -2.80
N HIS A 53 23.20 -0.19 -2.55
CA HIS A 53 23.65 1.21 -2.51
C HIS A 53 23.32 2.04 -3.76
N LYS A 54 23.23 1.40 -4.94
CA LYS A 54 22.92 2.04 -6.23
C LYS A 54 21.56 1.63 -6.80
N ALA A 55 20.66 1.10 -5.98
CA ALA A 55 19.31 0.71 -6.39
C ALA A 55 18.35 1.90 -6.40
N ASN A 56 17.30 1.85 -7.20
CA ASN A 56 16.25 2.87 -7.20
C ASN A 56 14.88 2.22 -7.04
N ILE A 57 13.99 2.87 -6.30
CA ILE A 57 12.61 2.39 -6.14
C ILE A 57 11.60 3.54 -6.19
N VAL A 58 10.50 3.29 -6.90
CA VAL A 58 9.30 4.14 -6.92
C VAL A 58 8.15 3.33 -6.36
N LEU A 59 7.50 3.83 -5.31
CA LEU A 59 6.36 3.21 -4.66
C LEU A 59 5.14 4.12 -4.76
N LEU A 60 4.06 3.61 -5.35
CA LEU A 60 2.77 4.28 -5.40
C LEU A 60 1.75 3.47 -4.61
N ASP A 61 0.99 4.17 -3.76
CA ASP A 61 -0.13 3.61 -3.03
C ASP A 61 -1.35 4.52 -3.22
N TRP A 62 -2.40 3.98 -3.83
CA TRP A 62 -3.65 4.70 -4.10
C TRP A 62 -4.88 3.91 -3.58
N TYR A 63 -5.90 4.63 -3.11
CA TYR A 63 -7.11 4.04 -2.55
C TYR A 63 -8.35 4.75 -3.05
N LEU A 64 -9.43 4.01 -3.19
CA LEU A 64 -10.75 4.62 -3.30
C LEU A 64 -11.26 4.99 -1.90
N ALA A 65 -12.02 6.09 -1.84
CA ALA A 65 -12.77 6.49 -0.63
C ALA A 65 -13.80 5.44 -0.16
N GLY A 66 -14.00 4.36 -0.92
CA GLY A 66 -15.03 3.35 -0.70
C GLY A 66 -16.04 3.34 -1.85
N ARG A 67 -17.19 2.70 -1.62
CA ARG A 67 -18.30 2.69 -2.59
C ARG A 67 -19.09 4.00 -2.50
N VAL A 68 -18.55 5.04 -3.13
CA VAL A 68 -19.13 6.40 -3.11
C VAL A 68 -20.59 6.41 -3.55
N ALA A 69 -20.95 5.62 -4.57
CA ALA A 69 -22.33 5.48 -5.05
C ALA A 69 -23.29 4.85 -4.01
N SER A 70 -22.74 4.08 -3.06
CA SER A 70 -23.47 3.48 -1.94
C SER A 70 -23.41 4.33 -0.66
N GLY A 71 -22.89 5.56 -0.74
CA GLY A 71 -22.73 6.46 0.40
C GLY A 71 -21.49 6.20 1.26
N GLU A 72 -20.68 5.19 0.94
CA GLU A 72 -19.46 4.88 1.67
C GLU A 72 -18.35 5.84 1.24
N ARG A 73 -17.92 6.70 2.16
CA ARG A 73 -16.80 7.64 1.96
C ARG A 73 -15.93 7.68 3.20
N TRP A 74 -14.69 7.22 3.06
CA TRP A 74 -13.69 7.17 4.13
C TRP A 74 -14.17 6.43 5.39
N ASP A 75 -15.08 5.46 5.20
CA ASP A 75 -15.73 4.73 6.28
C ASP A 75 -15.03 3.40 6.58
N PHE A 76 -13.71 3.49 6.76
CA PHE A 76 -12.84 2.35 7.02
C PHE A 76 -11.62 2.79 7.83
N THR A 77 -11.00 1.83 8.50
CA THR A 77 -9.74 2.02 9.21
C THR A 77 -8.60 1.53 8.34
N ARG A 78 -7.58 2.37 8.12
CA ARG A 78 -6.39 2.03 7.35
C ARG A 78 -5.12 2.47 8.06
N GLN A 79 -4.13 1.58 8.09
CA GLN A 79 -2.77 1.87 8.53
C GLN A 79 -1.77 1.40 7.48
N VAL A 80 -0.88 2.28 7.04
CA VAL A 80 0.14 1.94 6.04
C VAL A 80 1.52 2.37 6.46
N GLY A 81 2.44 1.42 6.40
CA GLY A 81 3.84 1.62 6.72
C GLY A 81 4.74 1.24 5.56
N ILE A 82 5.67 2.14 5.21
CA ILE A 82 6.74 1.89 4.25
C ILE A 82 8.06 1.89 4.99
N ARG A 83 8.89 0.88 4.75
CA ARG A 83 10.24 0.74 5.33
C ARG A 83 11.22 0.53 4.19
N ALA A 84 12.31 1.30 4.17
CA ALA A 84 13.40 1.12 3.22
C ALA A 84 14.75 1.08 3.94
N GLY A 85 15.54 0.05 3.65
CA GLY A 85 16.93 -0.08 4.08
C GLY A 85 17.91 0.66 3.15
N TRP A 86 19.18 0.76 3.55
CA TRP A 86 20.15 1.69 2.95
C TRP A 86 20.53 1.42 1.49
N GLY A 87 20.34 2.44 0.64
CA GLY A 87 20.94 2.53 -0.71
C GLY A 87 20.03 3.15 -1.77
N ALA A 88 20.20 4.46 -2.00
CA ALA A 88 19.53 5.30 -3.02
C ALA A 88 17.99 5.47 -2.93
N GLY A 89 17.54 6.58 -3.54
CA GLY A 89 16.33 7.34 -3.15
C GLY A 89 15.02 6.57 -3.22
N VAL A 90 14.18 6.80 -2.22
CA VAL A 90 12.80 6.31 -2.17
C VAL A 90 11.88 7.49 -2.43
N LEU A 91 11.14 7.42 -3.54
CA LEU A 91 10.00 8.31 -3.77
C LEU A 91 8.72 7.54 -3.47
N SER A 92 8.02 7.99 -2.43
CA SER A 92 6.69 7.50 -2.07
C SER A 92 5.66 8.58 -2.38
N ILE A 93 4.70 8.27 -3.24
CA ILE A 93 3.58 9.16 -3.56
C ILE A 93 2.34 8.57 -2.91
N PHE A 94 1.70 9.37 -2.04
CA PHE A 94 0.43 9.04 -1.41
C PHE A 94 -0.63 9.97 -1.97
N GLU A 95 -1.56 9.44 -2.75
CA GLU A 95 -2.75 10.18 -3.16
C GLU A 95 -3.92 9.79 -2.25
N ARG A 96 -4.60 10.81 -1.72
CA ARG A 96 -5.84 10.67 -0.96
C ARG A 96 -7.02 10.67 -1.91
#